data_AF-A0A015MLH3-F1
#
_entry.id   AF-A0A015MLH3-F1
#
_cell.length_a   1.000
_cell.length_b   1.000
_cell.length_c   1.000
_cell.angle_alpha   90.00
_cell.angle_beta   90.00
_cell.angle_gamma   90.00
#
_symmetry.space_group_name_H-M   'P 1'
#
loop_
_entity.id
_entity.type
_entity.pdbx_description
1 polymer ?
#
loop_
_entity_poly.entity_id
_entity_poly.type
_entity_poly.pdbx_seq_one_letter_code
_entity_poly.pdbx_strand_id
1 'polypeptide(L)'
;MRKRGAGVSQIRRQQRANDQYREIGNNFADRQMEQMKSQLQVFKSNLVEFSRKYRKSIRKDPVFRQHFQTMCSTIGVDPLASNKGFWSELLGVGDFYYELGIQIIGVCLSTRGRNGGLVELGELKRQLTKMRSGGSSAQEISDDDIIRSIKTLKPLGNGFEILPIGDRKMVRSVPRELNKDQTDILVLAQVFIDC
;
A
#
# COMPACT_ATOMS: atom_id res chain seq x y z
N MET A 1 -3.59 57.99 -50.11
CA MET A 1 -3.57 56.50 -50.12
C MET A 1 -2.86 56.00 -48.88
N ARG A 2 -3.57 55.31 -47.97
CA ARG A 2 -3.05 54.94 -46.65
C ARG A 2 -2.50 53.50 -46.70
N LYS A 3 -1.17 53.35 -46.67
CA LYS A 3 -0.47 52.04 -46.58
C LYS A 3 -0.79 51.39 -45.23
N ARG A 4 -1.85 50.58 -45.16
CA ARG A 4 -2.24 49.76 -43.99
C ARG A 4 -2.28 48.30 -44.43
N GLY A 5 -1.15 47.60 -44.45
CA GLY A 5 -1.13 46.21 -44.89
C GLY A 5 0.14 45.42 -44.56
N ALA A 6 1.28 46.09 -44.38
CA ALA A 6 2.57 45.41 -44.23
C ALA A 6 2.76 44.64 -42.88
N GLY A 7 1.98 44.93 -41.83
CA GLY A 7 2.10 44.26 -40.52
C GLY A 7 1.02 43.22 -40.21
N VAL A 8 -0.18 43.34 -40.79
CA VAL A 8 -1.32 42.45 -40.49
C VAL A 8 -1.12 41.05 -41.07
N SER A 9 -0.46 40.96 -42.23
CA SER A 9 -0.09 39.68 -42.85
C SER A 9 0.94 38.91 -42.00
N GLN A 10 1.93 39.62 -41.43
CA GLN A 10 2.96 39.01 -40.58
C GLN A 10 2.37 38.54 -39.24
N ILE A 11 1.45 39.31 -38.64
CA ILE A 11 0.72 38.92 -37.42
C ILE A 11 -0.16 37.69 -37.69
N ARG A 12 -0.91 37.65 -38.80
CA ARG A 12 -1.73 36.48 -39.19
C ARG A 12 -0.86 35.24 -39.46
N ARG A 13 0.32 35.42 -40.05
CA ARG A 13 1.27 34.32 -40.28
C ARG A 13 1.82 33.79 -38.96
N GLN A 14 2.13 34.67 -38.01
CA GLN A 14 2.56 34.29 -36.66
C GLN A 14 1.47 33.56 -35.88
N GLN A 15 0.21 34.02 -35.94
CA GLN A 15 -0.92 33.32 -35.31
C GLN A 15 -1.12 31.92 -35.89
N ARG A 16 -1.14 31.78 -37.22
CA ARG A 16 -1.24 30.45 -37.86
C ARG A 16 -0.09 29.52 -37.49
N ALA A 17 1.13 30.03 -37.39
CA ALA A 17 2.27 29.24 -36.95
C ALA A 17 2.10 28.77 -35.50
N ASN A 18 1.68 29.67 -34.59
CA ASN A 18 1.38 29.31 -33.20
C ASN A 18 0.26 28.27 -33.08
N ASP A 19 -0.79 28.38 -33.88
CA ASP A 19 -1.90 27.41 -33.90
C ASP A 19 -1.42 26.04 -34.41
N GLN A 20 -0.59 26.02 -35.46
CA GLN A 20 0.04 24.79 -35.95
C GLN A 20 0.97 24.16 -34.92
N TYR A 21 1.79 24.95 -34.21
CA TYR A 21 2.64 24.42 -33.13
C TYR A 21 1.82 23.85 -31.98
N ARG A 22 0.68 24.47 -31.64
CA ARG A 22 -0.26 23.93 -30.64
C ARG A 22 -0.89 22.63 -31.09
N GLU A 23 -1.34 22.55 -32.33
CA GLU A 23 -1.95 21.34 -32.89
C GLU A 23 -0.94 20.18 -32.95
N ILE A 24 0.29 20.44 -33.40
CA ILE A 24 1.38 19.45 -33.38
C ILE A 24 1.72 19.04 -31.94
N GLY A 25 1.75 19.98 -31.00
CA GLY A 25 1.98 19.71 -29.58
C GLY A 25 0.90 18.83 -28.96
N ASN A 26 -0.37 19.10 -29.25
CA ASN A 26 -1.51 18.28 -28.81
C ASN A 26 -1.45 16.88 -29.43
N ASN A 27 -1.22 16.77 -30.73
CA ASN A 27 -1.09 15.49 -31.42
C ASN A 27 0.09 14.66 -30.88
N PHE A 28 1.20 15.31 -30.50
CA PHE A 28 2.34 14.63 -29.87
C PHE A 28 1.99 14.12 -28.46
N ALA A 29 1.32 14.95 -27.65
CA ALA A 29 0.86 14.56 -26.32
C ALA A 29 -0.14 13.39 -26.38
N ASP A 30 -1.09 13.43 -27.31
CA ASP A 30 -2.08 12.36 -27.51
C ASP A 30 -1.41 11.04 -27.89
N ARG A 31 -0.45 11.08 -28.83
CA ARG A 31 0.35 9.89 -29.20
C ARG A 31 1.14 9.34 -28.02
N GLN A 32 1.76 10.21 -27.21
CA GLN A 32 2.50 9.80 -26.03
C GLN A 32 1.57 9.15 -25.00
N MET A 33 0.37 9.69 -24.81
CA MET A 33 -0.62 9.13 -23.89
C MET A 33 -1.17 7.79 -24.37
N GLU A 34 -1.39 7.63 -25.68
CA GLU A 34 -1.81 6.36 -26.28
C GLU A 34 -0.72 5.28 -26.17
N GLN A 35 0.55 5.66 -26.41
CA GLN A 35 1.68 4.77 -26.22
C GLN A 35 1.83 4.35 -24.75
N MET A 36 1.67 5.28 -23.80
CA MET A 36 1.70 4.98 -22.36
C MET A 36 0.55 4.04 -21.95
N LYS A 37 -0.66 4.25 -22.47
CA LYS A 37 -1.80 3.34 -22.24
C LYS A 37 -1.50 1.93 -22.73
N SER A 38 -0.94 1.80 -23.94
CA SER A 38 -0.53 0.50 -24.50
C SER A 38 0.52 -0.20 -23.62
N GLN A 39 1.56 0.53 -23.21
CA GLN A 39 2.59 -0.01 -22.32
C GLN A 39 2.04 -0.45 -20.97
N LEU A 40 1.09 0.30 -20.38
CA LEU A 40 0.41 -0.10 -19.15
C LEU A 40 -0.39 -1.39 -19.32
N GLN A 41 -1.01 -1.63 -20.49
CA GLN A 41 -1.73 -2.87 -20.76
C GLN A 41 -0.78 -4.08 -20.89
N VAL A 42 0.31 -3.93 -21.62
CA VAL A 42 1.36 -4.97 -21.73
C VAL A 42 1.96 -5.27 -20.36
N PHE A 43 2.22 -4.23 -19.57
CA PHE A 43 2.73 -4.41 -18.22
C PHE A 43 1.74 -5.15 -17.33
N LYS A 44 0.45 -4.78 -17.38
CA LYS A 44 -0.62 -5.48 -16.66
C LYS A 44 -0.61 -6.96 -17.01
N SER A 45 -0.67 -7.33 -18.30
CA SER A 45 -0.69 -8.74 -18.70
C SER A 45 0.53 -9.51 -18.21
N ASN A 46 1.72 -8.91 -18.29
CA ASN A 46 2.96 -9.56 -17.83
C ASN A 46 2.95 -9.76 -16.32
N LEU A 47 2.46 -8.79 -15.54
CA LEU A 47 2.38 -8.91 -14.09
C LEU A 47 1.31 -9.94 -13.67
N VAL A 48 0.21 -10.06 -14.40
CA VAL A 48 -0.76 -11.16 -14.23
C VAL A 48 -0.07 -12.52 -14.40
N GLU A 49 0.63 -12.70 -15.52
CA GLU A 49 1.28 -13.96 -15.84
C GLU A 49 2.36 -14.31 -14.81
N PHE A 50 3.20 -13.34 -14.47
CA PHE A 50 4.20 -13.46 -13.42
C PHE A 50 3.56 -13.95 -12.11
N SER A 51 2.46 -13.33 -11.72
CA SER A 51 1.82 -13.65 -10.45
C SER A 51 1.14 -15.01 -10.44
N ARG A 52 0.55 -15.43 -11.56
CA ARG A 52 0.02 -16.79 -11.72
C ARG A 52 1.14 -17.82 -11.62
N LYS A 53 2.26 -17.57 -12.30
CA LYS A 53 3.43 -18.46 -12.31
C LYS A 53 4.08 -18.58 -10.93
N TYR A 54 4.22 -17.47 -10.21
CA TYR A 54 4.92 -17.42 -8.93
C TYR A 54 3.99 -17.35 -7.71
N ARG A 55 2.68 -17.63 -7.86
CA ARG A 55 1.68 -17.55 -6.78
C ARG A 55 2.11 -18.28 -5.50
N LYS A 56 2.61 -19.51 -5.63
CA LYS A 56 3.07 -20.31 -4.48
C LYS A 56 4.28 -19.69 -3.80
N SER A 57 5.21 -19.15 -4.58
CA SER A 57 6.40 -18.45 -4.06
C SER A 57 6.01 -17.16 -3.32
N ILE A 58 5.11 -16.35 -3.89
CA ILE A 58 4.56 -15.14 -3.23
C ILE A 58 3.89 -15.51 -1.89
N ARG A 59 3.18 -16.64 -1.86
CA ARG A 59 2.56 -17.13 -0.62
C ARG A 59 3.60 -17.60 0.40
N LYS A 60 4.61 -18.36 -0.01
CA LYS A 60 5.50 -19.05 0.93
C LYS A 60 6.64 -18.16 1.45
N ASP A 61 7.21 -17.33 0.59
CA ASP A 61 8.40 -16.53 0.89
C ASP A 61 8.02 -15.07 1.19
N PRO A 62 8.20 -14.60 2.43
CA PRO A 62 7.87 -13.22 2.81
C PRO A 62 8.76 -12.17 2.11
N VAL A 63 10.03 -12.49 1.82
CA VAL A 63 10.94 -11.55 1.14
C VAL A 63 10.51 -11.37 -0.30
N PHE A 64 10.23 -12.47 -1.00
CA PHE A 64 9.72 -12.41 -2.36
C PHE A 64 8.36 -11.70 -2.43
N ARG A 65 7.48 -11.95 -1.45
CA ARG A 65 6.21 -11.24 -1.32
C ARG A 65 6.41 -9.73 -1.18
N GLN A 66 7.36 -9.29 -0.35
CA GLN A 66 7.69 -7.88 -0.18
C GLN A 66 8.17 -7.24 -1.49
N HIS A 67 9.08 -7.88 -2.22
CA HIS A 67 9.56 -7.36 -3.50
C HIS A 67 8.44 -7.23 -4.54
N PHE A 68 7.57 -8.23 -4.62
CA PHE A 68 6.39 -8.19 -5.48
C PHE A 68 5.47 -7.00 -5.13
N GLN A 69 5.26 -6.75 -3.83
CA GLN A 69 4.47 -5.62 -3.35
C GLN A 69 5.08 -4.26 -3.70
N THR A 70 6.40 -4.12 -3.53
CA THR A 70 7.12 -2.91 -3.93
C THR A 70 6.98 -2.66 -5.43
N MET A 71 7.09 -3.70 -6.26
CA MET A 71 6.90 -3.59 -7.70
C MET A 71 5.50 -3.08 -8.07
N CYS A 72 4.45 -3.62 -7.45
CA CYS A 72 3.08 -3.15 -7.66
C CYS A 72 2.94 -1.67 -7.24
N SER A 73 3.47 -1.31 -6.07
CA SER A 73 3.34 0.03 -5.49
C SER A 73 4.03 1.12 -6.34
N THR A 74 5.20 0.82 -6.92
CA THR A 74 5.95 1.76 -7.80
C THR A 74 5.12 2.25 -8.99
N ILE A 75 4.16 1.45 -9.44
CA ILE A 75 3.35 1.72 -10.63
C ILE A 75 1.98 2.32 -10.24
N GLY A 76 1.77 2.55 -8.95
CA GLY A 76 0.48 3.00 -8.41
C GLY A 76 -0.56 1.89 -8.37
N VAL A 77 -0.13 0.63 -8.38
CA VAL A 77 -0.99 -0.53 -8.20
C VAL A 77 -0.92 -0.98 -6.76
N ASP A 78 -2.03 -0.90 -6.03
CA ASP A 78 -2.16 -1.52 -4.72
C ASP A 78 -2.89 -2.87 -4.86
N PRO A 79 -2.20 -4.01 -4.70
CA PRO A 79 -2.84 -5.33 -4.76
C PRO A 79 -3.76 -5.59 -3.56
N LEU A 80 -3.83 -4.68 -2.56
CA LEU A 80 -4.64 -4.79 -1.34
C LEU A 80 -5.86 -3.87 -1.32
N ALA A 81 -5.96 -2.88 -2.22
CA ALA A 81 -6.95 -1.81 -2.10
C ALA A 81 -8.37 -2.18 -2.55
N SER A 82 -8.64 -3.34 -3.18
CA SER A 82 -9.99 -3.62 -3.67
C SER A 82 -10.31 -5.07 -3.98
N ASN A 83 -11.38 -5.60 -3.37
CA ASN A 83 -12.01 -6.88 -3.74
C ASN A 83 -12.63 -6.88 -5.15
N LYS A 84 -12.77 -5.72 -5.79
CA LYS A 84 -13.18 -5.56 -7.21
C LYS A 84 -12.03 -5.09 -8.10
N GLY A 85 -10.82 -5.00 -7.56
CA GLY A 85 -9.64 -4.63 -8.31
C GLY A 85 -9.13 -5.82 -9.11
N PHE A 86 -8.74 -5.55 -10.34
CA PHE A 86 -8.06 -6.49 -11.27
C PHE A 86 -6.97 -7.35 -10.59
N TRP A 87 -6.38 -6.87 -9.50
CA TRP A 87 -5.29 -7.51 -8.78
C TRP A 87 -5.71 -8.35 -7.56
N SER A 88 -6.76 -7.98 -6.82
CA SER A 88 -7.15 -8.79 -5.65
C SER A 88 -7.74 -10.13 -6.08
N GLU A 89 -8.64 -10.12 -7.08
CA GLU A 89 -9.29 -11.32 -7.61
C GLU A 89 -8.30 -12.24 -8.34
N LEU A 90 -7.32 -11.66 -9.03
CA LEU A 90 -6.40 -12.40 -9.90
C LEU A 90 -5.16 -12.92 -9.17
N LEU A 91 -4.72 -12.20 -8.14
CA LEU A 91 -3.52 -12.53 -7.40
C LEU A 91 -3.81 -13.29 -6.11
N GLY A 92 -5.04 -13.21 -5.57
CA GLY A 92 -5.43 -13.75 -4.26
C GLY A 92 -4.49 -13.33 -3.12
N VAL A 93 -3.77 -12.21 -3.33
CA VAL A 93 -2.84 -11.63 -2.37
C VAL A 93 -3.63 -10.87 -1.32
N GLY A 94 -4.75 -10.22 -1.70
CA GLY A 94 -5.70 -9.61 -0.77
C GLY A 94 -6.20 -10.60 0.28
N ASP A 95 -6.62 -11.80 -0.13
CA ASP A 95 -7.13 -12.85 0.77
C ASP A 95 -6.17 -13.17 1.92
N PHE A 96 -4.87 -13.25 1.63
CA PHE A 96 -3.85 -13.49 2.65
C PHE A 96 -3.83 -12.37 3.71
N TYR A 97 -3.86 -11.11 3.28
CA TYR A 97 -3.80 -9.97 4.20
C TYR A 97 -5.10 -9.79 4.99
N TYR A 98 -6.25 -10.13 4.40
CA TYR A 98 -7.54 -10.15 5.11
C TYR A 98 -7.59 -11.26 6.15
N GLU A 99 -7.17 -12.48 5.79
CA GLU A 99 -7.05 -13.61 6.72
C GLU A 99 -6.13 -13.26 7.89
N LEU A 100 -4.96 -12.69 7.60
CA LEU A 100 -4.02 -12.22 8.62
C LEU A 100 -4.62 -11.08 9.46
N GLY A 101 -5.39 -10.17 8.86
CA GLY A 101 -6.12 -9.12 9.56
C GLY A 101 -7.13 -9.65 10.57
N ILE A 102 -7.91 -10.67 10.21
CA ILE A 102 -8.86 -11.35 11.11
C ILE A 102 -8.13 -12.01 12.27
N GLN A 103 -6.99 -12.66 12.01
CA GLN A 103 -6.18 -13.26 13.08
C GLN A 103 -5.61 -12.20 14.03
N ILE A 104 -5.14 -11.07 13.51
CA ILE A 104 -4.69 -9.92 14.31
C ILE A 104 -5.82 -9.43 15.21
N ILE A 105 -7.04 -9.29 14.69
CA ILE A 105 -8.22 -8.92 15.48
C ILE A 105 -8.45 -9.94 16.61
N GLY A 106 -8.41 -11.24 16.30
CA GLY A 106 -8.57 -12.30 17.31
C GLY A 106 -7.52 -12.26 18.43
N VAL A 107 -6.24 -12.06 18.08
CA VAL A 107 -5.16 -11.90 19.07
C VAL A 107 -5.39 -10.65 19.93
N CYS A 108 -5.68 -9.51 19.30
CA CYS A 108 -5.94 -8.26 20.01
C CYS A 108 -7.13 -8.36 20.97
N LEU A 109 -8.22 -9.02 20.57
CA LEU A 109 -9.40 -9.23 21.41
C LEU A 109 -9.09 -10.15 22.60
N SER A 110 -8.36 -11.25 22.36
CA SER A 110 -8.03 -12.23 23.42
C SER A 110 -7.00 -11.74 24.44
N THR A 111 -6.15 -10.79 24.04
CA THR A 111 -5.11 -10.20 24.91
C THR A 111 -5.55 -8.90 25.59
N ARG A 112 -6.67 -8.29 25.15
CA ARG A 112 -7.18 -7.00 25.65
C ARG A 112 -7.29 -6.92 27.16
N GLY A 113 -7.76 -7.99 27.83
CA GLY A 113 -7.92 -8.01 29.28
C GLY A 113 -6.58 -7.93 30.05
N ARG A 114 -5.47 -8.32 29.40
CA ARG A 114 -4.12 -8.32 30.00
C ARG A 114 -3.32 -7.07 29.68
N ASN A 115 -3.46 -6.53 28.47
CA ASN A 115 -2.61 -5.43 27.98
C ASN A 115 -3.36 -4.12 27.70
N GLY A 116 -4.67 -4.06 27.98
CA GLY A 116 -5.49 -2.87 27.79
C GLY A 116 -5.72 -2.48 26.33
N GLY A 117 -5.33 -3.32 25.36
CA GLY A 117 -5.45 -3.03 23.93
C GLY A 117 -4.19 -2.44 23.28
N LEU A 118 -3.02 -2.60 23.91
CA LEU A 118 -1.71 -2.31 23.32
C LEU A 118 -0.87 -3.59 23.29
N VAL A 119 -0.46 -4.02 22.09
CA VAL A 119 0.34 -5.24 21.89
C VAL A 119 1.63 -4.87 21.17
N GLU A 120 2.79 -5.33 21.65
CA GLU A 120 4.04 -5.14 20.92
C GLU A 120 4.03 -5.92 19.59
N LEU A 121 4.54 -5.33 18.50
CA LEU A 121 4.56 -5.98 17.18
C LEU A 121 5.28 -7.34 17.22
N GLY A 122 6.39 -7.44 17.96
CA GLY A 122 7.12 -8.69 18.15
C GLY A 122 6.30 -9.75 18.89
N GLU A 123 5.55 -9.35 19.91
CA GLU A 123 4.64 -10.26 20.63
C GLU A 123 3.49 -10.73 19.74
N LEU A 124 2.86 -9.80 19.02
CA LEU A 124 1.80 -10.11 18.07
C LEU A 124 2.27 -11.13 17.03
N LYS A 125 3.47 -10.91 16.45
CA LYS A 125 4.08 -11.85 15.51
C LYS A 125 4.26 -13.24 16.12
N ARG A 126 4.83 -13.35 17.33
CA ARG A 126 5.01 -14.64 18.02
C ARG A 126 3.67 -15.37 18.20
N GLN A 127 2.62 -14.66 18.61
CA GLN A 127 1.30 -15.25 18.80
C GLN A 127 0.67 -15.70 17.48
N LEU A 128 0.78 -14.90 16.42
CA LEU A 128 0.30 -15.24 15.08
C LEU A 128 1.04 -16.44 14.50
N THR A 129 2.37 -16.49 14.63
CA THR A 129 3.18 -17.63 14.20
C THR A 129 2.74 -18.89 14.94
N LYS A 130 2.61 -18.86 16.27
CA LYS A 130 2.16 -19.99 17.08
C LYS A 130 0.78 -20.51 16.63
N MET A 131 -0.15 -19.60 16.34
CA MET A 131 -1.49 -19.94 15.86
C MET A 131 -1.45 -20.66 14.50
N ARG A 132 -0.53 -20.27 13.62
CA ARG A 132 -0.35 -20.88 12.29
C ARG A 132 0.49 -22.15 12.30
N SER A 133 1.40 -22.33 13.25
CA SER A 133 2.25 -23.52 13.39
C SER A 133 1.46 -24.82 13.63
N GLY A 134 0.22 -24.73 14.12
CA GLY A 134 -0.66 -25.90 14.34
C GLY A 134 -1.50 -26.32 13.12
N GLY A 135 -1.41 -25.61 11.99
CA GLY A 135 -2.21 -25.89 10.79
C GLY A 135 -1.37 -26.33 9.59
N SER A 136 -2.00 -26.96 8.59
CA SER A 136 -1.37 -27.47 7.36
C SER A 136 -0.79 -26.39 6.42
N SER A 137 -0.74 -25.14 6.85
CA SER A 137 -0.31 -23.96 6.08
C SER A 137 0.67 -23.12 6.89
N ALA A 138 1.84 -23.68 7.19
CA ALA A 138 2.96 -22.96 7.80
C ALA A 138 3.53 -21.92 6.82
N GLN A 139 2.81 -20.81 6.67
CA GLN A 139 3.28 -19.65 5.93
C GLN A 139 4.02 -18.73 6.88
N GLU A 140 5.22 -18.32 6.50
CA GLU A 140 5.96 -17.34 7.26
C GLU A 140 5.33 -15.96 7.10
N ILE A 141 5.30 -15.23 8.22
CA ILE A 141 4.78 -13.88 8.35
C ILE A 141 5.94 -12.95 8.71
N SER A 142 6.12 -11.89 7.95
CA SER A 142 7.04 -10.78 8.26
C SER A 142 6.33 -9.65 9.02
N ASP A 143 7.11 -8.77 9.61
CA ASP A 143 6.60 -7.57 10.30
C ASP A 143 5.84 -6.65 9.32
N ASP A 144 6.35 -6.58 8.08
CA ASP A 144 5.75 -5.83 6.98
C ASP A 144 4.39 -6.41 6.58
N ASP A 145 4.22 -7.74 6.65
CA ASP A 145 2.91 -8.37 6.42
C ASP A 145 1.88 -7.93 7.46
N ILE A 146 2.27 -7.93 8.73
CA ILE A 146 1.41 -7.51 9.85
C ILE A 146 1.05 -6.03 9.69
N ILE A 147 2.03 -5.18 9.38
CA ILE A 147 1.83 -3.75 9.17
C ILE A 147 0.82 -3.50 8.03
N ARG A 148 0.97 -4.19 6.90
CA ARG A 148 0.04 -4.07 5.78
C ARG A 148 -1.35 -4.60 6.12
N SER A 149 -1.46 -5.74 6.78
CA SER A 149 -2.75 -6.26 7.23
C SER A 149 -3.48 -5.27 8.13
N ILE A 150 -2.79 -4.62 9.08
CA ILE A 150 -3.40 -3.59 9.92
C ILE A 150 -3.92 -2.41 9.07
N LYS A 151 -3.19 -2.00 8.03
CA LYS A 151 -3.65 -0.95 7.10
C LYS A 151 -4.94 -1.35 6.38
N THR A 152 -5.13 -2.63 6.04
CA THR A 152 -6.39 -3.12 5.44
C THR A 152 -7.59 -3.05 6.38
N LEU A 153 -7.36 -2.94 7.70
CA LEU A 153 -8.43 -2.81 8.69
C LEU A 153 -8.96 -1.38 8.85
N LYS A 154 -8.26 -0.37 8.29
CA LYS A 154 -8.66 1.04 8.40
C LYS A 154 -10.12 1.34 8.00
N PRO A 155 -10.70 0.73 6.95
CA PRO A 155 -12.11 0.95 6.59
C PRO A 155 -13.11 0.54 7.68
N LEU A 156 -12.70 -0.30 8.63
CA LEU A 156 -13.54 -0.71 9.77
C LEU A 156 -13.60 0.36 10.89
N GLY A 157 -12.84 1.45 10.76
CA GLY A 157 -12.78 2.56 11.72
C GLY A 157 -11.45 2.63 12.50
N ASN A 158 -11.37 3.55 13.47
CA ASN A 158 -10.14 3.90 14.20
C ASN A 158 -9.73 2.89 15.30
N GLY A 159 -10.07 1.62 15.13
CA GLY A 159 -9.82 0.58 16.14
C GLY A 159 -8.39 0.03 16.11
N PHE A 160 -7.78 -0.09 14.92
CA PHE A 160 -6.48 -0.73 14.74
C PHE A 160 -5.46 0.25 14.15
N GLU A 161 -4.44 0.57 14.93
CA GLU A 161 -3.37 1.50 14.53
C GLU A 161 -2.01 1.01 15.02
N ILE A 162 -0.96 1.37 14.29
CA ILE A 162 0.42 1.12 14.67
C ILE A 162 1.00 2.42 15.20
N LEU A 163 1.45 2.39 16.45
CA LEU A 163 2.00 3.54 17.14
C LEU A 163 3.47 3.27 17.48
N PRO A 164 4.40 4.17 17.13
CA PRO A 164 5.74 4.14 17.70
C PRO A 164 5.65 4.62 19.15
N ILE A 165 6.17 3.83 20.07
CA ILE A 165 6.35 4.20 21.47
C ILE A 165 7.80 3.91 21.80
N GLY A 166 8.63 4.95 21.92
CA GLY A 166 10.08 4.82 22.04
C GLY A 166 10.65 4.09 20.81
N ASP A 167 11.44 3.05 21.06
CA ASP A 167 12.06 2.23 20.01
C ASP A 167 11.17 1.06 19.55
N ARG A 168 10.00 0.87 20.20
CA ARG A 168 9.11 -0.26 19.93
C ARG A 168 7.91 0.17 19.07
N LYS A 169 7.52 -0.71 18.13
CA LYS A 169 6.27 -0.58 17.38
C LYS A 169 5.17 -1.33 18.13
N MET A 170 4.10 -0.62 18.48
CA MET A 170 2.96 -1.14 19.22
C MET A 170 1.72 -1.11 18.35
N VAL A 171 0.87 -2.13 18.47
CA VAL A 171 -0.43 -2.22 17.82
C VAL A 171 -1.51 -1.87 18.84
N ARG A 172 -2.21 -0.76 18.59
CA ARG A 172 -3.39 -0.35 19.35
C ARG A 172 -4.63 -0.99 18.74
N SER A 173 -5.47 -1.61 19.57
CA SER A 173 -6.73 -2.26 19.18
C SER A 173 -7.98 -1.61 19.77
N VAL A 174 -7.80 -0.50 20.51
CA VAL A 174 -8.87 0.26 21.15
C VAL A 174 -8.91 1.69 20.60
N PRO A 175 -10.10 2.28 20.40
CA PRO A 175 -10.27 3.60 19.79
C PRO A 175 -9.94 4.76 20.74
N ARG A 176 -9.11 4.53 21.77
CA ARG A 176 -8.69 5.57 22.71
C ARG A 176 -7.42 6.23 22.17
N GLU A 177 -7.47 7.54 21.98
CA GLU A 177 -6.26 8.32 21.68
C GLU A 177 -5.35 8.34 22.92
N LEU A 178 -4.07 8.07 22.71
CA LEU A 178 -3.04 8.29 23.72
C LEU A 178 -2.68 9.77 23.66
N ASN A 179 -2.84 10.48 24.78
CA ASN A 179 -2.35 11.85 24.88
C ASN A 179 -0.82 11.84 25.03
N LYS A 180 -0.20 13.01 24.86
CA LYS A 180 1.26 13.17 24.94
C LYS A 180 1.82 12.62 26.25
N ASP A 181 1.21 12.97 27.38
CA ASP A 181 1.66 12.54 28.70
C ASP A 181 1.62 11.01 28.87
N GLN A 182 0.56 10.36 28.38
CA GLN A 182 0.45 8.89 28.39
C GLN A 182 1.52 8.25 27.51
N THR A 183 1.79 8.81 26.34
CA THR A 183 2.88 8.33 25.47
C THR A 183 4.23 8.49 26.17
N ASP A 184 4.51 9.64 26.79
CA ASP A 184 5.77 9.91 27.48
C ASP A 184 5.99 8.95 28.67
N ILE A 185 4.94 8.66 29.45
CA ILE A 185 4.98 7.67 30.53
C ILE A 185 5.28 6.27 29.98
N LEU A 186 4.65 5.88 28.87
CA LEU A 186 4.90 4.58 28.24
C LEU A 186 6.32 4.48 27.69
N VAL A 187 6.90 5.57 27.17
CA VAL A 187 8.31 5.62 26.76
C VAL A 187 9.23 5.41 27.96
N LEU A 188 8.98 6.12 29.08
CA LEU A 188 9.78 5.95 30.30
C LEU A 188 9.67 4.52 30.85
N ALA A 189 8.47 3.94 30.86
CA ALA A 189 8.24 2.59 31.35
C ALA A 189 9.06 1.53 30.58
N GLN A 190 9.37 1.75 29.30
CA GLN A 190 10.22 0.83 28.54
C GLN A 190 11.65 0.77 29.08
N VAL A 191 12.22 1.91 29.48
CA VAL A 191 13.58 1.99 30.02
C VAL A 191 13.70 1.21 31.32
N PHE A 192 12.67 1.24 32.16
CA PHE A 192 12.65 0.53 33.45
C PHE A 192 12.44 -0.98 33.32
N ILE A 193 11.87 -1.47 32.21
CA ILE A 193 11.62 -2.91 32.00
C ILE A 193 12.86 -3.62 31.44
N ASP A 194 13.73 -2.88 30.74
CA ASP A 194 14.98 -3.41 30.16
C ASP A 194 16.19 -3.32 31.12
N CYS A 195 16.00 -2.86 32.36
CA CYS A 195 16.99 -2.87 33.46
C CYS A 195 16.74 -4.05 34.42
#